data_AF-A0AAX4PBJ4-F1
#
_entry.id   AF-A0AAX4PBJ4-F1
#
_cell.length_a   1.000
_cell.length_b   1.000
_cell.length_c   1.000
_cell.angle_alpha   90.00
_cell.angle_beta   90.00
_cell.angle_gamma   90.00
#
_symmetry.space_group_name_H-M   'P 1'
#
loop_
_entity.id
_entity.type
_entity.pdbx_description
1 polymer ?
#
loop_
_entity_poly.entity_id
_entity_poly.type
_entity_poly.pdbx_seq_one_letter_code
_entity_poly.pdbx_strand_id
1 'polypeptide(L)'
;MRCGMAARTSGRFACLSSGRSLAGTSLSRGVNRANTIRSSTASVLVVEAKKGDSVKKRQRQSEKARLYNRGRKSACKTRIKKVMTSVEAMSEELPKAESDLKPVDELIALAYKELDRAVAKGVMHKNTAARRKARVARARRDLAVTAGLYTP
;
A
#
# COMPACT_ATOMS: atom_id res chain seq x y z
N MET A 1 6.70 33.50 -30.43
CA MET A 1 5.31 33.63 -29.91
C MET A 1 5.26 32.85 -28.59
N ARG A 2 5.70 33.45 -27.47
CA ARG A 2 4.88 34.04 -26.39
C ARG A 2 3.73 33.16 -25.88
N CYS A 3 3.90 32.76 -24.60
CA CYS A 3 2.90 32.62 -23.53
C CYS A 3 1.90 31.44 -23.63
N GLY A 4 1.54 30.73 -22.56
CA GLY A 4 1.83 30.96 -21.16
C GLY A 4 1.22 29.91 -20.22
N MET A 5 1.72 30.01 -18.99
CA MET A 5 1.42 29.40 -17.71
C MET A 5 -0.07 29.13 -17.35
N ALA A 6 -0.25 28.04 -16.58
CA ALA A 6 -1.09 27.86 -15.38
C ALA A 6 -2.63 27.98 -15.44
N ALA A 7 -3.30 26.91 -14.93
CA ALA A 7 -4.07 26.98 -13.69
C ALA A 7 -4.47 25.57 -13.19
N ARG A 8 -4.14 25.27 -11.92
CA ARG A 8 -4.76 24.20 -11.13
C ARG A 8 -6.12 24.73 -10.66
N THR A 9 -7.20 24.02 -10.95
CA THR A 9 -8.50 24.28 -10.33
C THR A 9 -8.87 23.10 -9.44
N SER A 10 -8.62 23.27 -8.14
CA SER A 10 -9.18 22.46 -7.07
C SER A 10 -10.67 22.80 -6.91
N GLY A 11 -11.55 22.01 -7.54
CA GLY A 11 -12.98 22.07 -7.31
C GLY A 11 -13.36 21.33 -6.03
N ARG A 12 -13.45 22.06 -4.91
CA ARG A 12 -14.16 21.60 -3.69
C ARG A 12 -15.66 21.67 -3.98
N PHE A 13 -16.36 20.54 -4.02
CA PHE A 13 -17.82 20.55 -3.98
C PHE A 13 -18.29 20.80 -2.55
N ALA A 14 -19.02 21.90 -2.38
CA ALA A 14 -19.61 22.33 -1.14
C ALA A 14 -20.78 21.42 -0.73
N CYS A 15 -20.86 21.18 0.57
CA CYS A 15 -21.95 20.55 1.28
C CYS A 15 -23.27 21.34 1.09
N LEU A 16 -24.33 20.64 0.71
CA LEU A 16 -25.70 21.16 0.77
C LEU A 16 -26.24 20.90 2.18
N SER A 17 -26.25 21.93 2.99
CA SER A 17 -26.99 22.00 4.25
C SER A 17 -28.26 22.83 4.07
N SER A 18 -29.41 22.17 4.18
CA SER A 18 -30.72 22.77 4.47
C SER A 18 -31.53 21.66 5.13
N GLY A 19 -32.06 21.74 6.35
CA GLY A 19 -32.28 22.84 7.27
C GLY A 19 -33.57 22.49 8.05
N ARG A 20 -33.64 22.96 9.30
CA ARG A 20 -34.82 23.05 10.19
C ARG A 20 -35.15 21.86 11.10
N SER A 21 -34.73 22.08 12.33
CA SER A 21 -35.25 21.66 13.63
C SER A 21 -36.77 21.75 13.80
N LEU A 22 -37.34 20.78 14.51
CA LEU A 22 -38.48 20.97 15.40
C LEU A 22 -38.06 20.57 16.81
N ALA A 23 -38.35 21.47 17.74
CA ALA A 23 -38.01 21.37 19.15
C ALA A 23 -38.98 20.43 19.90
N GLY A 24 -38.45 19.82 20.95
CA GLY A 24 -39.15 19.65 22.23
C GLY A 24 -40.20 18.56 22.32
N THR A 25 -39.81 17.41 22.84
CA THR A 25 -40.70 16.60 23.71
C THR A 25 -39.94 16.18 24.96
N SER A 26 -40.58 16.47 26.09
CA SER A 26 -40.18 16.28 27.47
C SER A 26 -39.62 14.89 27.80
N LEU A 27 -38.44 14.85 28.43
CA LEU A 27 -38.01 13.69 29.22
C LEU A 27 -38.87 13.60 30.48
N SER A 28 -39.92 12.78 30.45
CA SER A 28 -40.53 12.27 31.68
C SER A 28 -39.66 11.14 32.23
N ARG A 29 -39.08 11.36 33.41
CA ARG A 29 -38.48 10.30 34.23
C ARG A 29 -39.57 9.28 34.57
N GLY A 30 -39.48 8.08 34.02
CA GLY A 30 -40.34 6.94 34.34
C GLY A 30 -39.50 5.80 34.88
N VAL A 31 -39.71 5.51 36.16
CA VAL A 31 -39.05 4.48 36.96
C VAL A 31 -39.49 3.06 36.51
N ASN A 32 -38.51 2.17 36.39
CA ASN A 32 -38.53 0.70 36.49
C ASN A 32 -39.75 -0.08 35.95
N ARG A 33 -39.51 -0.90 34.92
CA ARG A 33 -39.96 -2.29 34.90
C ARG A 33 -38.82 -3.18 34.44
N ALA A 34 -38.20 -3.85 35.41
CA ALA A 34 -37.42 -5.05 35.15
C ALA A 34 -38.33 -6.05 34.43
N ASN A 35 -38.07 -6.30 33.15
CA ASN A 35 -38.62 -7.47 32.48
C ASN A 35 -37.53 -8.53 32.44
N THR A 36 -37.47 -9.29 33.53
CA THR A 36 -36.68 -10.49 33.68
C THR A 36 -37.27 -11.57 32.78
N ILE A 37 -36.96 -11.54 31.48
CA ILE A 37 -37.23 -12.69 30.61
C ILE A 37 -36.16 -13.73 30.91
N ARG A 38 -36.44 -14.58 31.89
CA ARG A 38 -35.79 -15.89 32.03
C ARG A 38 -36.39 -16.82 30.99
N SER A 39 -35.64 -17.12 29.93
CA SER A 39 -35.64 -18.41 29.20
C SER A 39 -34.70 -18.26 28.01
N SER A 40 -33.76 -19.16 27.72
CA SER A 40 -33.33 -20.40 28.32
C SER A 40 -31.84 -20.50 28.06
N THR A 41 -31.12 -21.27 28.87
CA THR A 41 -29.80 -21.78 28.52
C THR A 41 -29.92 -22.73 27.32
N ALA A 42 -30.25 -22.19 26.15
CA ALA A 42 -29.98 -22.88 24.91
C ALA A 42 -28.48 -22.73 24.69
N SER A 43 -27.72 -23.74 25.09
CA SER A 43 -26.41 -23.97 24.48
C SER A 43 -26.64 -23.99 22.98
N VAL A 44 -26.29 -22.90 22.29
CA VAL A 44 -26.26 -22.90 20.83
C VAL A 44 -25.16 -23.89 20.47
N LEU A 45 -25.55 -25.15 20.23
CA LEU A 45 -24.67 -26.13 19.62
C LEU A 45 -24.44 -25.63 18.20
N VAL A 46 -23.35 -24.87 18.00
CA VAL A 46 -22.83 -24.61 16.67
C VAL A 46 -22.30 -25.94 16.16
N VAL A 47 -23.16 -26.68 15.45
CA VAL A 47 -22.74 -27.88 14.73
C VAL A 47 -21.93 -27.41 13.53
N GLU A 48 -20.60 -27.30 13.70
CA GLU A 48 -19.72 -27.05 12.58
C GLU A 48 -19.75 -28.27 11.64
N ALA A 49 -20.47 -28.13 10.52
CA ALA A 49 -20.46 -29.14 9.48
C ALA A 49 -19.01 -29.37 8.98
N LYS A 50 -18.60 -30.65 8.90
CA LYS A 50 -17.28 -31.06 8.40
C LYS A 50 -17.06 -30.46 7.01
N LYS A 51 -16.17 -29.47 6.90
CA LYS A 51 -15.78 -28.89 5.59
C LYS A 51 -15.37 -30.01 4.63
N GLY A 52 -15.90 -29.96 3.40
CA GLY A 52 -15.57 -30.91 2.35
C GLY A 52 -14.06 -30.98 2.07
N ASP A 53 -13.58 -32.14 1.64
CA ASP A 53 -12.14 -32.40 1.48
C ASP A 53 -11.49 -31.51 0.41
N SER A 54 -12.26 -31.12 -0.62
CA SER A 54 -11.87 -30.15 -1.63
C SER A 54 -11.60 -28.76 -1.02
N VAL A 55 -12.47 -28.30 -0.13
CA VAL A 55 -12.35 -27.01 0.58
C VAL A 55 -11.11 -27.02 1.48
N LYS A 56 -10.92 -28.08 2.26
CA LYS A 56 -9.73 -28.24 3.12
C LYS A 56 -8.43 -28.30 2.32
N LYS A 57 -8.43 -28.95 1.15
CA LYS A 57 -7.27 -28.95 0.24
C LYS A 57 -6.96 -27.54 -0.28
N ARG A 58 -7.98 -26.78 -0.70
CA ARG A 58 -7.78 -25.40 -1.19
C ARG A 58 -7.28 -24.46 -0.10
N GLN A 59 -7.76 -24.60 1.14
CA GLN A 59 -7.26 -23.82 2.28
C GLN A 59 -5.76 -24.04 2.49
N ARG A 60 -5.32 -25.30 2.59
CA ARG A 60 -3.90 -25.67 2.74
C ARG A 60 -3.02 -25.14 1.60
N GLN A 61 -3.50 -25.26 0.35
CA GLN A 61 -2.77 -24.74 -0.83
C GLN A 61 -2.67 -23.21 -0.81
N SER A 62 -3.76 -22.53 -0.47
CA SER A 62 -3.82 -21.07 -0.41
C SER A 62 -2.87 -20.52 0.66
N GLU A 63 -2.82 -21.14 1.84
CA GLU A 63 -1.91 -20.75 2.92
C GLU A 63 -0.45 -20.89 2.50
N LYS A 64 -0.09 -22.02 1.89
CA LYS A 64 1.27 -22.25 1.35
C LYS A 64 1.65 -21.21 0.31
N ALA A 65 0.77 -20.95 -0.66
CA ALA A 65 0.99 -19.95 -1.71
C ALA A 65 1.06 -18.52 -1.13
N ARG A 66 0.22 -18.20 -0.14
CA ARG A 66 0.21 -16.90 0.55
C ARG A 66 1.53 -16.64 1.25
N LEU A 67 2.07 -17.61 1.99
CA LEU A 67 3.36 -17.48 2.68
C LEU A 67 4.50 -17.23 1.68
N TYR A 68 4.56 -18.02 0.61
CA TYR A 68 5.54 -17.85 -0.46
C TYR A 68 5.46 -16.48 -1.14
N ASN A 69 4.25 -16.08 -1.56
CA ASN A 69 4.00 -14.82 -2.23
C ASN A 69 4.29 -13.62 -1.32
N ARG A 70 3.95 -13.73 -0.03
CA ARG A 70 4.24 -12.70 0.97
C ARG A 70 5.75 -12.48 1.09
N GLY A 71 6.54 -13.55 1.23
CA GLY A 71 7.99 -13.47 1.37
C GLY A 71 8.66 -12.83 0.14
N ARG A 72 8.25 -13.21 -1.07
CA ARG A 72 8.79 -12.61 -2.31
C ARG A 72 8.39 -11.15 -2.47
N LYS A 73 7.13 -10.80 -2.19
CA LYS A 73 6.64 -9.42 -2.25
C LYS A 73 7.32 -8.53 -1.21
N SER A 74 7.53 -9.01 0.01
CA SER A 74 8.23 -8.27 1.06
C SER A 74 9.70 -8.07 0.71
N ALA A 75 10.41 -9.11 0.21
CA ALA A 75 11.80 -8.98 -0.22
C ALA A 75 11.98 -7.90 -1.31
N CYS A 76 11.08 -7.85 -2.29
CA CYS A 76 11.07 -6.80 -3.31
C CYS A 76 10.85 -5.41 -2.68
N LYS A 77 9.87 -5.29 -1.77
CA LYS A 77 9.55 -4.01 -1.10
C LYS A 77 10.73 -3.52 -0.27
N THR A 78 11.39 -4.41 0.47
CA THR A 78 12.54 -4.07 1.31
C THR A 78 13.71 -3.57 0.48
N ARG A 79 14.07 -4.25 -0.62
CA ARG A 79 15.18 -3.80 -1.49
C ARG A 79 14.89 -2.46 -2.15
N ILE A 80 13.67 -2.25 -2.65
CA ILE A 80 13.27 -0.94 -3.19
C ILE A 80 13.34 0.13 -2.10
N LYS A 81 12.87 -0.17 -0.87
CA LYS A 81 12.95 0.78 0.25
C LYS A 81 14.40 1.18 0.54
N LYS A 82 15.34 0.23 0.55
CA LYS A 82 16.77 0.51 0.75
C LYS A 82 17.33 1.48 -0.29
N VAL A 83 16.96 1.30 -1.56
CA VAL A 83 17.37 2.23 -2.64
C VAL A 83 16.78 3.62 -2.41
N MET A 84 15.49 3.71 -2.07
CA MET A 84 14.87 5.03 -1.83
C MET A 84 15.51 5.73 -0.64
N THR A 85 15.79 5.02 0.46
CA THR A 85 16.45 5.60 1.63
C THR A 85 17.89 6.04 1.33
N SER A 86 18.63 5.32 0.48
CA SER A 86 19.98 5.75 0.08
C SER A 86 19.95 6.98 -0.84
N VAL A 87 18.97 7.05 -1.73
CA VAL A 87 18.75 8.23 -2.60
C VAL A 87 18.35 9.45 -1.77
N GLU A 88 17.48 9.28 -0.78
CA GLU A 88 17.10 10.34 0.16
C GLU A 88 18.31 10.84 0.96
N ALA A 89 19.13 9.94 1.51
CA ALA A 89 20.36 10.33 2.22
C ALA A 89 21.35 11.11 1.33
N MET A 90 21.52 10.69 0.08
CA MET A 90 22.39 11.38 -0.90
C MET A 90 21.77 12.66 -1.48
N SER A 91 20.49 12.92 -1.23
CA SER A 91 19.87 14.19 -1.64
C SER A 91 20.24 15.33 -0.69
N GLU A 92 20.55 15.02 0.58
CA GLU A 92 21.02 15.99 1.57
C GLU A 92 22.48 16.37 1.32
N GLU A 93 23.31 15.38 0.99
CA GLU A 93 24.71 15.58 0.58
C GLU A 93 24.84 15.37 -0.93
N LEU A 94 24.70 16.45 -1.70
CA LEU A 94 24.74 16.38 -3.16
C LEU A 94 26.02 15.68 -3.65
N PRO A 95 25.92 14.59 -4.42
CA PRO A 95 27.07 13.89 -4.94
C PRO A 95 27.80 14.77 -5.94
N LYS A 96 29.12 14.87 -5.77
CA LYS A 96 29.98 15.75 -6.60
C LYS A 96 30.60 14.99 -7.76
N ALA A 97 30.67 13.66 -7.66
CA ALA A 97 31.25 12.80 -8.66
C ALA A 97 30.37 11.58 -8.96
N GLU A 98 30.50 11.05 -10.18
CA GLU A 98 29.82 9.82 -10.61
C GLU A 98 30.20 8.59 -9.76
N SER A 99 31.38 8.62 -9.13
CA SER A 99 31.84 7.58 -8.20
C SER A 99 30.89 7.39 -7.02
N ASP A 100 30.26 8.47 -6.56
CA ASP A 100 29.42 8.46 -5.37
C ASP A 100 28.08 7.77 -5.65
N LEU A 101 27.70 7.61 -6.93
CA LEU A 101 26.48 6.93 -7.35
C LEU A 101 26.62 5.40 -7.41
N LYS A 102 27.85 4.87 -7.44
CA LYS A 102 28.14 3.43 -7.48
C LYS A 102 27.41 2.60 -6.40
N PRO A 103 27.43 2.98 -5.10
CA PRO A 103 26.71 2.21 -4.08
C PRO A 103 25.19 2.17 -4.33
N VAL A 104 24.60 3.22 -4.88
CA VAL A 104 23.18 3.23 -5.25
C VAL A 104 22.93 2.28 -6.42
N ASP A 105 23.80 2.27 -7.42
CA ASP A 105 23.70 1.40 -8.59
C ASP A 105 23.79 -0.10 -8.20
N GLU A 106 24.62 -0.45 -7.22
CA GLU A 106 24.68 -1.81 -6.66
C GLU A 106 23.35 -2.21 -5.99
N LEU A 107 22.76 -1.31 -5.20
CA LEU A 107 21.47 -1.55 -4.56
C LEU A 107 20.34 -1.68 -5.61
N ILE A 108 20.41 -0.90 -6.69
CA ILE A 108 19.48 -1.01 -7.83
C ILE A 108 19.61 -2.37 -8.50
N ALA A 109 20.83 -2.85 -8.76
CA ALA A 109 21.06 -4.16 -9.36
C ALA A 109 20.46 -5.29 -8.51
N LEU A 110 20.62 -5.22 -7.18
CA LEU A 110 20.00 -6.16 -6.24
C LEU A 110 18.47 -6.08 -6.25
N ALA A 111 17.91 -4.87 -6.36
CA ALA A 111 16.46 -4.68 -6.46
C ALA A 111 15.90 -5.26 -7.77
N TYR A 112 16.56 -5.03 -8.90
CA TYR A 112 16.14 -5.54 -10.21
C TYR A 112 16.20 -7.06 -10.28
N LYS A 113 17.29 -7.66 -9.78
CA LYS A 113 17.45 -9.12 -9.67
C LYS A 113 16.26 -9.77 -8.98
N GLU A 114 15.70 -9.12 -7.96
CA GLU A 114 14.64 -9.70 -7.14
C GLU A 114 13.25 -9.44 -7.69
N LEU A 115 13.05 -8.29 -8.35
CA LEU A 115 11.86 -8.04 -9.15
C LEU A 115 11.75 -9.07 -10.28
N ASP A 116 12.84 -9.33 -11.00
CA ASP A 116 12.82 -10.25 -12.14
C ASP A 116 12.65 -11.70 -11.71
N ARG A 117 13.26 -12.10 -10.59
CA ARG A 117 12.97 -13.38 -9.94
C ARG A 117 11.50 -13.51 -9.55
N ALA A 118 10.87 -12.45 -9.02
CA ALA A 118 9.46 -12.49 -8.66
C ALA A 118 8.54 -12.59 -9.89
N VAL A 119 8.92 -12.00 -11.02
CA VAL A 119 8.21 -12.14 -12.30
C VAL A 119 8.37 -13.56 -12.85
N ALA A 120 9.58 -14.08 -12.91
CA ALA A 120 9.86 -15.42 -13.40
C ALA A 120 9.14 -16.51 -12.59
N LYS A 121 8.94 -16.30 -11.29
CA LYS A 121 8.17 -17.20 -10.42
C LYS A 121 6.66 -16.94 -10.42
N GLY A 122 6.15 -16.02 -11.23
CA GLY A 122 4.73 -15.72 -11.36
C GLY A 122 4.09 -15.02 -10.15
N VAL A 123 4.90 -14.50 -9.22
CA VAL A 123 4.40 -13.80 -8.02
C VAL A 123 3.92 -12.38 -8.35
N MET A 124 4.49 -11.78 -9.39
CA MET A 124 4.21 -10.42 -9.85
C MET A 124 4.06 -10.38 -11.37
N HIS A 125 3.07 -9.62 -11.85
CA HIS A 125 2.89 -9.39 -13.28
C HIS A 125 3.99 -8.48 -13.86
N LYS A 126 4.39 -8.73 -15.12
CA LYS A 126 5.43 -7.97 -15.84
C LYS A 126 5.26 -6.45 -15.78
N ASN A 127 4.03 -5.97 -15.94
CA ASN A 127 3.73 -4.53 -15.90
C ASN A 127 3.95 -3.94 -14.49
N THR A 128 3.66 -4.70 -13.44
CA THR A 128 3.88 -4.24 -12.06
C THR A 128 5.39 -4.16 -11.76
N ALA A 129 6.17 -5.11 -12.27
CA ALA A 129 7.63 -5.04 -12.16
C ALA A 129 8.19 -3.87 -12.97
N ALA A 130 7.73 -3.66 -14.21
CA ALA A 130 8.14 -2.55 -15.06
C ALA A 130 7.87 -1.19 -14.41
N ARG A 131 6.69 -0.97 -13.82
CA ARG A 131 6.38 0.26 -13.05
C ARG A 131 7.34 0.48 -11.87
N ARG A 132 7.72 -0.59 -11.17
CA ARG A 132 8.66 -0.51 -10.04
C ARG A 132 10.08 -0.19 -10.50
N LYS A 133 10.55 -0.79 -11.60
CA LYS A 133 11.84 -0.45 -12.22
C LYS A 133 11.86 1.01 -12.66
N ALA A 134 10.81 1.46 -13.36
CA ALA A 134 10.68 2.84 -13.80
C ALA A 134 10.71 3.84 -12.63
N ARG A 135 10.07 3.52 -11.49
CA ARG A 135 10.13 4.36 -10.29
C ARG A 135 11.55 4.51 -9.75
N VAL A 136 12.29 3.41 -9.62
CA VAL A 136 13.67 3.42 -9.12
C VAL A 136 14.60 4.17 -10.08
N ALA A 137 14.45 3.93 -11.39
CA ALA A 137 15.23 4.61 -12.42
C ALA A 137 15.00 6.12 -12.43
N ARG A 138 13.74 6.56 -12.23
CA ARG A 138 13.40 7.98 -12.11
C ARG A 138 14.08 8.60 -10.90
N ALA A 139 13.98 7.98 -9.72
CA ALA A 139 14.62 8.50 -8.51
C ALA A 139 16.14 8.69 -8.67
N ARG A 140 16.84 7.72 -9.28
CA ARG A 140 18.28 7.84 -9.60
C ARG A 140 18.54 8.99 -10.58
N ARG A 141 17.74 9.11 -11.63
CA ARG A 141 17.87 10.18 -12.64
C ARG A 141 17.65 11.55 -12.02
N ASP A 142 16.61 11.71 -11.22
CA ASP A 142 16.26 12.98 -10.59
C ASP A 142 17.39 13.45 -9.65
N LEU A 143 18.02 12.53 -8.91
CA LEU A 143 19.20 12.81 -8.11
C LEU A 143 20.38 13.27 -8.99
N ALA A 144 20.65 12.60 -10.11
CA ALA A 144 21.73 12.99 -11.02
C ALA A 144 21.49 14.37 -11.68
N VAL A 145 20.24 14.68 -12.03
CA VAL A 145 19.85 16.01 -12.54
C VAL A 145 20.04 17.07 -11.46
N THR A 146 19.62 16.79 -10.23
CA THR A 146 19.76 17.72 -9.08
C THR A 146 21.23 18.00 -8.77
N ALA A 147 22.09 17.00 -8.89
CA ALA A 147 23.54 17.14 -8.74
C ALA A 147 24.22 17.86 -9.93
N GLY A 148 23.49 18.15 -11.02
CA GLY A 148 24.04 18.79 -12.22
C GLY A 148 24.87 17.86 -13.10
N LEU A 149 24.87 16.55 -12.83
CA LEU A 149 25.65 15.55 -13.56
C LEU A 149 24.98 15.08 -14.87
N TYR A 150 23.70 15.37 -15.05
CA TYR A 150 22.94 14.96 -16.22
C TYR A 150 21.95 16.05 -16.66
N THR A 151 21.94 16.35 -17.95
CA THR A 151 20.92 17.19 -18.59
C THR A 151 20.14 16.35 -19.61
N PRO A 152 18.79 16.37 -19.57
CA PRO A 152 17.94 15.52 -20.38
C PRO A 152 17.84 15.94 -21.85
#